data_AF-G4YJ58-F1
#
_entry.id   AF-G4YJ58-F1
#
_cell.length_a   1.000
_cell.length_b   1.000
_cell.length_c   1.000
_cell.angle_alpha   90.00
_cell.angle_beta   90.00
_cell.angle_gamma   90.00
#
_symmetry.space_group_name_H-M   'P 1'
#
loop_
_entity.id
_entity.type
_entity.pdbx_description
1 polymer ?
#
loop_
_entity_poly.entity_id
_entity_poly.type
_entity_poly.pdbx_seq_one_letter_code
_entity_poly.pdbx_strand_id
1 'polypeptide(L)'
;MRTVVKEEDLLKFVERTLTKSMLTSEDKESDFDTKQTKIMRMIGTSVPPEILHQNREVNKTVKVHTISRLVSELWSMKLTPGEDANLHLRKMVNLRTELIILQYNLEDSDMVEMLLESLPEQDEFETVKASVRYCG
;
A
#
# COMPACT_ATOMS: atom_id res chain seq x y z
N MET A 1 -37.37 -11.14 -9.72
CA MET A 1 -37.59 -10.12 -8.66
C MET A 1 -36.80 -8.87 -9.00
N ARG A 2 -37.43 -7.69 -9.01
CA ARG A 2 -36.75 -6.40 -9.24
C ARG A 2 -36.54 -5.76 -7.87
N THR A 3 -35.31 -5.80 -7.35
CA THR A 3 -34.97 -5.08 -6.10
C THR A 3 -34.98 -3.58 -6.42
N VAL A 4 -35.93 -2.84 -5.88
CA VAL A 4 -36.01 -1.38 -6.03
C VAL A 4 -35.16 -0.79 -4.91
N VAL A 5 -34.03 -0.19 -5.27
CA VAL A 5 -33.17 0.52 -4.32
C VAL A 5 -33.86 1.85 -4.00
N LYS A 6 -34.07 2.15 -2.72
CA LYS A 6 -34.77 3.36 -2.28
C LYS A 6 -33.84 4.57 -2.37
N GLU A 7 -34.40 5.74 -2.63
CA GLU A 7 -33.67 7.01 -2.80
C GLU A 7 -32.85 7.40 -1.55
N GLU A 8 -33.35 7.06 -0.36
CA GLU A 8 -32.64 7.26 0.92
C GLU A 8 -31.34 6.44 1.03
N ASP A 9 -31.31 5.24 0.42
CA ASP A 9 -30.12 4.38 0.40
C ASP A 9 -29.10 4.87 -0.64
N LEU A 10 -29.55 5.56 -1.68
CA LEU A 10 -28.71 6.21 -2.70
C LEU A 10 -27.96 7.42 -2.12
N LEU A 11 -28.65 8.27 -1.35
CA LEU A 11 -28.05 9.45 -0.71
C LEU A 11 -26.94 9.10 0.29
N LYS A 12 -27.18 8.13 1.17
CA LYS A 12 -26.17 7.64 2.14
C LYS A 12 -24.91 7.07 1.48
N PHE A 13 -25.03 6.60 0.24
CA PHE A 13 -23.89 6.09 -0.51
C PHE A 13 -23.14 7.20 -1.27
N VAL A 14 -23.87 8.10 -1.94
CA VAL A 14 -23.30 9.25 -2.67
C VAL A 14 -22.53 10.18 -1.72
N GLU A 15 -23.01 10.32 -0.48
CA GLU A 15 -22.33 11.06 0.58
C GLU A 15 -21.09 10.34 1.16
N ARG A 16 -20.75 9.13 0.65
CA ARG A 16 -19.61 8.29 1.09
C ARG A 16 -19.58 7.98 2.60
N THR A 17 -20.72 8.05 3.28
CA THR A 17 -20.81 7.82 4.74
C THR A 17 -20.77 6.33 5.12
N LEU A 18 -21.01 5.41 4.18
CA LEU A 18 -20.88 3.97 4.37
C LEU A 18 -19.67 3.42 3.61
N THR A 19 -18.60 3.08 4.34
CA THR A 19 -17.41 2.43 3.78
C THR A 19 -17.48 0.90 3.93
N LYS A 20 -16.93 0.19 2.95
CA LYS A 20 -16.91 -1.29 2.90
C LYS A 20 -16.34 -1.92 4.19
N SER A 21 -15.42 -1.23 4.85
CA SER A 21 -14.80 -1.61 6.13
C SER A 21 -15.76 -1.60 7.33
N MET A 22 -16.96 -1.03 7.22
CA MET A 22 -17.97 -1.04 8.28
C MET A 22 -18.85 -2.31 8.26
N LEU A 23 -18.62 -3.21 7.31
CA LEU A 23 -19.37 -4.46 7.16
C LEU A 23 -18.63 -5.59 7.86
N THR A 24 -19.30 -6.21 8.83
CA THR A 24 -18.72 -7.23 9.73
C THR A 24 -18.95 -8.67 9.27
N SER A 25 -19.53 -8.90 8.08
CA SER A 25 -19.71 -10.25 7.54
C SER A 25 -19.61 -10.28 6.01
N GLU A 26 -19.10 -11.40 5.49
CA GLU A 26 -18.85 -11.65 4.07
C GLU A 26 -20.14 -11.56 3.22
N ASP A 27 -21.26 -12.04 3.77
CA ASP A 27 -22.58 -11.89 3.14
C ASP A 27 -22.97 -10.42 2.96
N LYS A 28 -22.65 -9.56 3.92
CA LYS A 28 -22.94 -8.11 3.85
C LYS A 28 -22.00 -7.41 2.88
N GLU A 29 -20.76 -7.89 2.76
CA GLU A 29 -19.77 -7.40 1.82
C GLU A 29 -20.19 -7.66 0.36
N SER A 30 -20.64 -8.88 0.06
CA SER A 30 -21.17 -9.28 -1.25
C SER A 30 -22.43 -8.49 -1.62
N ASP A 31 -23.33 -8.29 -0.65
CA ASP A 31 -24.58 -7.54 -0.86
C ASP A 31 -24.30 -6.03 -1.10
N PHE A 32 -23.26 -5.49 -0.45
CA PHE A 32 -22.75 -4.13 -0.69
C PHE A 32 -22.13 -3.99 -2.07
N ASP A 33 -21.27 -4.92 -2.49
CA ASP A 33 -20.63 -4.90 -3.81
C ASP A 33 -21.68 -5.00 -4.93
N THR A 34 -22.74 -5.79 -4.72
CA THR A 34 -23.87 -5.89 -5.65
C THR A 34 -24.66 -4.57 -5.75
N LYS A 35 -24.95 -3.93 -4.61
CA LYS A 35 -25.63 -2.62 -4.58
C LYS A 35 -24.76 -1.53 -5.19
N GLN A 36 -23.45 -1.56 -4.94
CA GLN A 36 -22.48 -0.65 -5.53
C GLN A 36 -22.42 -0.76 -7.05
N THR A 37 -22.31 -1.99 -7.56
CA THR A 37 -22.29 -2.27 -9.00
C THR A 37 -23.57 -1.78 -9.68
N LYS A 38 -24.72 -1.99 -9.03
CA LYS A 38 -26.02 -1.52 -9.54
C LYS A 38 -26.13 0.00 -9.56
N ILE A 39 -25.62 0.68 -8.53
CA ILE A 39 -25.59 2.15 -8.45
C ILE A 39 -24.61 2.73 -9.48
N MET A 40 -23.41 2.17 -9.62
CA MET A 40 -22.45 2.56 -10.67
C MET A 40 -23.03 2.36 -12.07
N ARG A 41 -23.83 1.32 -12.29
CA ARG A 41 -24.54 1.10 -13.57
C ARG A 41 -25.69 2.09 -13.79
N MET A 42 -26.34 2.57 -12.72
CA MET A 42 -27.43 3.56 -12.80
C MET A 42 -26.90 5.01 -12.94
N ILE A 43 -25.82 5.37 -12.24
CA ILE A 43 -25.16 6.69 -12.34
C ILE A 43 -24.28 6.75 -13.58
N GLY A 44 -23.60 5.65 -13.91
CA GLY A 44 -22.68 5.50 -15.03
C GLY A 44 -23.33 4.91 -16.27
N THR A 45 -24.33 5.58 -16.83
CA THR A 45 -24.79 5.28 -18.21
C THR A 45 -23.73 5.61 -19.27
N SER A 46 -22.50 5.98 -18.89
CA SER A 46 -21.36 6.21 -19.80
C SER A 46 -20.19 5.24 -19.66
N VAL A 47 -20.06 4.48 -18.56
CA VAL A 47 -18.90 3.59 -18.34
C VAL A 47 -19.35 2.21 -17.85
N PRO A 48 -19.17 1.14 -18.66
CA PRO A 48 -19.49 -0.23 -18.30
C PRO A 48 -18.82 -0.69 -16.99
N PRO A 49 -19.52 -1.47 -16.14
CA PRO A 49 -18.97 -2.00 -14.88
C PRO A 49 -17.67 -2.77 -15.06
N GLU A 50 -17.48 -3.46 -16.18
CA GLU A 50 -16.27 -4.21 -16.52
C GLU A 50 -15.04 -3.29 -16.58
N ILE A 51 -15.21 -2.05 -17.08
CA ILE A 51 -14.14 -1.04 -17.13
C ILE A 51 -13.83 -0.51 -15.72
N LEU A 52 -14.84 -0.37 -14.85
CA LEU A 52 -14.65 0.06 -13.47
C LEU A 52 -13.94 -1.03 -12.64
N HIS A 53 -14.32 -2.30 -12.83
CA HIS A 53 -13.62 -3.43 -12.25
C HIS A 53 -12.18 -3.53 -12.78
N GLN A 54 -11.97 -3.40 -14.09
CA GLN A 54 -10.63 -3.35 -14.67
C GLN A 54 -9.80 -2.21 -14.08
N ASN A 55 -10.33 -0.99 -13.99
CA ASN A 55 -9.61 0.14 -13.40
C ASN A 55 -9.29 -0.10 -11.92
N ARG A 56 -10.20 -0.71 -11.16
CA ARG A 56 -9.95 -1.05 -9.75
C ARG A 56 -8.87 -2.11 -9.62
N GLU A 57 -8.93 -3.19 -10.40
CA GLU A 57 -7.93 -4.26 -10.36
C GLU A 57 -6.58 -3.79 -10.91
N VAL A 58 -6.56 -2.98 -11.97
CA VAL A 58 -5.35 -2.32 -12.48
C VAL A 58 -4.73 -1.42 -11.41
N ASN A 59 -5.52 -0.63 -10.68
CA ASN A 59 -5.00 0.19 -9.58
C ASN A 59 -4.40 -0.67 -8.45
N LYS A 60 -4.99 -1.83 -8.13
CA LYS A 60 -4.38 -2.76 -7.16
C LYS A 60 -3.09 -3.36 -7.68
N THR A 61 -3.06 -3.80 -8.94
CA THR A 61 -1.87 -4.38 -9.57
C THR A 61 -0.73 -3.36 -9.65
N VAL A 62 -1.03 -2.12 -10.05
CA VAL A 62 -0.06 -1.02 -10.04
C VAL A 62 0.48 -0.77 -8.64
N LYS A 63 -0.40 -0.75 -7.63
CA LYS A 63 0.01 -0.61 -6.23
C LYS A 63 0.96 -1.72 -5.78
N VAL A 64 0.61 -2.99 -6.06
CA VAL A 64 1.45 -4.15 -5.72
C VAL A 64 2.81 -4.05 -6.41
N HIS A 65 2.84 -3.79 -7.72
CA HIS A 65 4.10 -3.62 -8.44
C HIS A 65 4.94 -2.45 -7.91
N THR A 66 4.29 -1.34 -7.55
CA THR A 66 5.00 -0.18 -6.97
C THR A 66 5.61 -0.53 -5.63
N ILE A 67 4.88 -1.22 -4.75
CA ILE A 67 5.40 -1.73 -3.47
C ILE A 67 6.60 -2.64 -3.72
N SER A 68 6.46 -3.64 -4.61
CA SER A 68 7.57 -4.57 -4.91
C SER A 68 8.80 -3.87 -5.45
N ARG A 69 8.62 -2.84 -6.28
CA ARG A 69 9.72 -2.00 -6.79
C ARG A 69 10.42 -1.26 -5.64
N LEU A 70 9.66 -0.56 -4.80
CA LEU A 70 10.20 0.23 -3.69
C LEU A 70 10.94 -0.65 -2.65
N VAL A 71 10.39 -1.83 -2.33
CA VAL A 71 11.04 -2.80 -1.44
C VAL A 71 12.33 -3.33 -2.06
N SER A 72 12.33 -3.64 -3.36
CA SER A 72 13.54 -4.05 -4.08
C SER A 72 14.59 -2.94 -4.08
N GLU A 73 14.17 -1.69 -4.30
CA GLU A 73 15.05 -0.53 -4.26
C GLU A 73 15.70 -0.36 -2.88
N LEU A 74 14.92 -0.48 -1.79
CA LEU A 74 15.45 -0.46 -0.42
C LEU A 74 16.51 -1.54 -0.19
N TRP A 75 16.23 -2.79 -0.57
CA TRP A 75 17.17 -3.91 -0.41
C TRP A 75 18.44 -3.77 -1.25
N SER A 76 18.32 -3.17 -2.44
CA SER A 76 19.45 -2.98 -3.35
C SER A 76 20.29 -1.74 -3.03
N MET A 77 19.79 -0.84 -2.19
CA MET A 77 20.47 0.41 -1.89
C MET A 77 21.73 0.13 -1.07
N LYS A 78 22.86 0.65 -1.52
CA LYS A 78 24.15 0.54 -0.83
C LYS A 78 24.73 1.93 -0.66
N LEU A 79 25.19 2.22 0.55
CA LEU A 79 25.96 3.42 0.85
C LEU A 79 27.33 3.23 0.23
N THR A 80 27.76 4.17 -0.60
CA THR A 80 29.09 4.11 -1.20
C THR A 80 30.14 4.69 -0.23
N PRO A 81 31.38 4.15 -0.17
CA PRO A 81 32.41 4.70 0.70
C PRO A 81 32.66 6.18 0.39
N GLY A 82 32.57 7.04 1.40
CA GLY A 82 32.71 8.49 1.26
C GLY A 82 31.44 9.23 0.79
N GLU A 83 30.33 8.53 0.54
CA GLU A 83 29.02 9.18 0.35
C GLU A 83 28.48 9.74 1.67
N ASP A 84 27.70 10.82 1.56
CA ASP A 84 27.03 11.42 2.70
C ASP A 84 25.99 10.45 3.28
N ALA A 85 26.32 9.87 4.45
CA ALA A 85 25.44 8.95 5.17
C ALA A 85 24.07 9.58 5.50
N ASN A 86 23.99 10.90 5.77
CA ASN A 86 22.71 11.55 6.02
C ASN A 86 21.86 11.63 4.76
N LEU A 87 22.49 11.91 3.61
CA LEU A 87 21.79 11.88 2.33
C LEU A 87 21.29 10.46 2.01
N HIS A 88 22.09 9.44 2.26
CA HIS A 88 21.72 8.03 2.09
C HIS A 88 20.54 7.63 2.98
N LEU A 89 20.61 7.93 4.28
CA LEU A 89 19.52 7.68 5.23
C LEU A 89 18.24 8.40 4.81
N ARG A 90 18.34 9.65 4.34
CA ARG A 90 17.18 10.41 3.85
C ARG A 90 16.52 9.71 2.65
N LYS A 91 17.30 9.16 1.72
CA LYS A 91 16.75 8.39 0.59
C LYS A 91 15.98 7.16 1.07
N MET A 92 16.56 6.38 2.01
CA MET A 92 15.89 5.19 2.55
C MET A 92 14.61 5.53 3.33
N VAL A 93 14.63 6.59 4.15
CA VAL A 93 13.44 7.05 4.88
C VAL A 93 12.34 7.55 3.93
N ASN A 94 12.71 8.20 2.82
CA ASN A 94 11.74 8.62 1.80
C ASN A 94 11.06 7.41 1.16
N LEU A 95 11.82 6.36 0.78
CA LEU A 95 11.24 5.12 0.23
C LEU A 95 10.31 4.45 1.24
N ARG A 96 10.69 4.41 2.53
CA ARG A 96 9.80 3.92 3.60
C ARG A 96 8.52 4.74 3.70
N THR A 97 8.62 6.07 3.57
CA THR A 97 7.45 6.97 3.61
C THR A 97 6.52 6.72 2.43
N GLU A 98 7.05 6.49 1.23
CA GLU A 98 6.25 6.11 0.06
C GLU A 98 5.50 4.78 0.27
N LEU A 99 6.15 3.78 0.88
CA LEU A 99 5.51 2.53 1.26
C LEU A 99 4.35 2.74 2.25
N ILE A 100 4.52 3.60 3.25
CA ILE A 100 3.46 3.95 4.22
C ILE A 100 2.29 4.66 3.52
N ILE A 101 2.56 5.57 2.58
CA ILE A 101 1.52 6.23 1.77
C ILE A 101 0.73 5.19 0.95
N LEU A 102 1.41 4.17 0.46
CA LEU A 102 0.79 3.01 -0.19
C LEU A 102 0.15 2.03 0.82
N GLN A 103 0.04 2.37 2.11
CA GLN A 103 -0.54 1.51 3.15
C GLN A 103 0.17 0.13 3.23
N TYR A 104 1.45 0.08 2.88
CA TYR A 104 2.29 -1.08 3.10
C TYR A 104 3.01 -0.89 4.43
N ASN A 105 2.79 -1.82 5.36
CA ASN A 105 3.47 -1.82 6.64
C ASN A 105 4.82 -2.55 6.50
N LEU A 106 5.91 -1.79 6.45
CA LEU A 106 7.26 -2.33 6.57
C LEU A 106 7.64 -2.35 8.04
N GLU A 107 7.93 -3.54 8.59
CA GLU A 107 8.30 -3.70 9.99
C GLU A 107 9.60 -2.95 10.31
N ASP A 108 9.71 -2.44 11.53
CA ASP A 108 10.92 -1.74 11.97
C ASP A 108 12.15 -2.67 11.95
N SER A 109 11.96 -3.95 12.30
CA SER A 109 12.97 -5.01 12.18
C SER A 109 13.51 -5.14 10.75
N ASP A 110 12.61 -5.23 9.77
CA ASP A 110 12.99 -5.32 8.36
C ASP A 110 13.71 -4.05 7.89
N MET A 111 13.23 -2.88 8.32
CA MET A 111 13.86 -1.61 7.98
C MET A 111 15.28 -1.52 8.57
N VAL A 112 15.47 -1.96 9.81
CA VAL A 112 16.79 -2.02 10.45
C VAL A 112 17.71 -2.96 9.69
N GLU A 113 17.24 -4.15 9.33
CA GLU A 113 18.03 -5.11 8.57
C GLU A 113 18.42 -4.54 7.20
N MET A 114 17.49 -3.90 6.48
CA MET A 114 17.80 -3.21 5.22
C MET A 114 18.83 -2.08 5.41
N LEU A 115 18.75 -1.32 6.51
CA LEU A 115 19.71 -0.27 6.84
C LEU A 115 21.10 -0.86 7.08
N LEU A 116 21.20 -1.93 7.86
CA LEU A 116 22.46 -2.63 8.12
C LEU A 116 23.05 -3.20 6.83
N GLU A 117 22.23 -3.83 6.00
CA GLU A 117 22.65 -4.36 4.70
C GLU A 117 23.05 -3.26 3.72
N SER A 118 22.56 -2.03 3.88
CA SER A 118 22.99 -0.91 3.04
C SER A 118 24.41 -0.42 3.34
N LEU A 119 24.98 -0.75 4.51
CA LEU A 119 26.30 -0.27 4.91
C LEU A 119 27.45 -0.93 4.11
N PRO A 120 28.55 -0.20 3.85
CA PRO A 120 29.73 -0.75 3.19
C PRO A 120 30.32 -1.94 3.94
N GLU A 121 31.00 -2.82 3.21
CA GLU A 121 31.82 -3.90 3.76
C GLU A 121 33.19 -3.35 4.20
N GLN A 122 33.19 -2.55 5.28
CA GLN A 122 34.40 -2.03 5.91
C GLN A 122 34.38 -2.35 7.41
N ASP A 123 35.54 -2.60 8.00
CA ASP A 123 35.68 -3.07 9.39
C ASP A 123 34.93 -2.19 10.42
N GLU A 124 34.89 -0.88 10.18
CA GLU A 124 34.17 0.07 11.02
C GLU A 124 32.65 -0.17 11.05
N PHE A 125 32.06 -0.57 9.91
CA PHE A 125 30.63 -0.84 9.80
C PHE A 125 30.30 -2.28 10.24
N GLU A 126 31.20 -3.23 10.08
CA GLU A 126 30.99 -4.61 10.55
C GLU A 126 30.84 -4.67 12.07
N THR A 127 31.60 -3.84 12.80
CA THR A 127 31.44 -3.72 14.26
C THR A 127 30.05 -3.19 14.64
N VAL A 128 29.53 -2.21 13.88
CA VAL A 128 28.18 -1.67 14.09
C VAL A 128 27.12 -2.71 13.78
N LYS A 129 27.23 -3.41 12.64
CA LYS A 129 26.31 -4.50 12.25
C LYS A 129 26.25 -5.58 13.32
N ALA A 130 27.41 -6.03 13.81
CA ALA A 130 27.48 -7.04 14.85
C ALA A 130 26.87 -6.57 16.17
N SER A 131 27.12 -5.32 16.57
CA SER A 131 26.56 -4.75 17.80
C SER A 131 25.04 -4.69 17.75
N VAL A 132 24.45 -4.29 16.62
CA VAL A 132 22.99 -4.22 16.48
C VAL A 132 22.36 -5.62 16.41
N ARG A 133 23.00 -6.58 15.72
CA ARG A 133 22.46 -7.95 15.56
C ARG A 133 22.56 -8.82 16.80
N TYR A 134 23.59 -8.61 17.64
CA TYR A 134 23.93 -9.55 18.73
C TYR A 134 23.90 -8.94 20.14
N CYS A 135 23.74 -7.62 20.29
CA CYS A 135 23.63 -6.96 21.59
C CYS A 135 22.25 -6.31 21.86
N GLY A 136 21.23 -6.63 21.06
CA GLY A 136 19.84 -6.17 21.23
C GLY A 136 19.00 -7.10 22.11
#